data_AF-A0A443HHK7-F1
#
_entry.id   AF-A0A443HHK7-F1
#
_cell.length_a   1.000
_cell.length_b   1.000
_cell.length_c   1.000
_cell.angle_alpha   90.00
_cell.angle_beta   90.00
_cell.angle_gamma   90.00
#
_symmetry.space_group_name_H-M   'P 1'
#
loop_
_entity.id
_entity.type
_entity.pdbx_description
1 polymer ?
#
loop_
_entity_poly.entity_id
_entity_poly.type
_entity_poly.pdbx_seq_one_letter_code
_entity_poly.pdbx_strand_id
1 'polypeptide(L)'
;MTGWTSHLARRGIQAASVQYSEGPDNGIQVKVPAWGWALFLITGAIFAAVVFTANYTCGMIIPTLAAVEDPNPDIYLQIDTDPNAPKPAGDVEEPLPPARPITSKLRTTIRHLRARAGRWSTFRGLSMFLAWLVASSFLTSIFSTLFGFSYFGRSLTQIIVQTLLANMEMAWIHIVISEPSTKRWYKRIPGRNSWRKIAPVAALRSLVDQASFYLPLALGRAFKVLQPTNGSNMLWVSDELPPVKALVGAMVVMMSSLAVALLIELPATMVFTRIAASMLPEEDETIVPFDRTFGGKVTPEILGGGRVGILDAWNSFDWSSRIRYLKAVCKALLINIALGTVFGLILLGEARLILGDAFDKAKRSTVMATTPAGRMLTRQLQQMQSDKDIPGISCGLADNNILEWEVMLMISDDVKLYGGGFFRARLSFPPDYPIMPPKMKFETPIFHPNIYPNGEVCISILHPPEEDKYGYESAAERWSPVQTPETILLSVISMLSSPNDESPANVEAARLWREDPKEFKKRVRKCVRESLGEE
;
A
#
# COMPACT_ATOMS: atom_id res chain seq x y z
N MET A 1 -12.89 11.00 -26.51
CA MET A 1 -13.31 10.48 -25.18
C MET A 1 -12.24 10.72 -24.09
N THR A 2 -11.64 11.92 -24.01
CA THR A 2 -10.35 12.15 -23.30
C THR A 2 -10.38 13.22 -22.19
N GLY A 3 -11.55 13.84 -21.93
CA GLY A 3 -11.66 14.94 -20.95
C GLY A 3 -11.89 14.48 -19.51
N TRP A 4 -12.62 13.38 -19.27
CA TRP A 4 -13.06 13.00 -17.93
C TRP A 4 -11.97 12.27 -17.12
N THR A 5 -11.20 11.40 -17.78
CA THR A 5 -10.12 10.64 -17.14
C THR A 5 -8.93 11.52 -16.77
N SER A 6 -8.58 12.48 -17.62
CA SER A 6 -7.54 13.48 -17.33
C SER A 6 -7.95 14.40 -16.18
N HIS A 7 -9.23 14.78 -16.10
CA HIS A 7 -9.75 15.60 -15.01
C HIS A 7 -9.80 14.86 -13.67
N LEU A 8 -10.13 13.57 -13.66
CA LEU A 8 -10.10 12.73 -12.46
C LEU A 8 -8.67 12.45 -12.01
N ALA A 9 -7.75 12.14 -12.93
CA ALA A 9 -6.34 11.93 -12.62
C ALA A 9 -5.68 13.21 -12.06
N ARG A 10 -5.98 14.37 -12.65
CA ARG A 10 -5.46 15.67 -12.18
C ARG A 10 -6.00 16.03 -10.80
N ARG A 11 -7.28 15.75 -10.53
CA ARG A 11 -7.87 15.94 -9.19
C ARG A 11 -7.31 14.98 -8.15
N GLY A 12 -7.04 13.71 -8.52
CA GLY A 12 -6.40 12.74 -7.65
C GLY A 12 -4.97 13.15 -7.28
N ILE A 13 -4.19 13.62 -8.26
CA ILE A 13 -2.82 14.12 -8.05
C ILE A 13 -2.81 15.41 -7.23
N GLN A 14 -3.74 16.34 -7.47
CA GLN A 14 -3.88 17.57 -6.67
C GLN A 14 -4.30 17.28 -5.22
N ALA A 15 -5.19 16.30 -5.00
CA ALA A 15 -5.56 15.87 -3.66
C ALA A 15 -4.36 15.23 -2.92
N ALA A 16 -3.57 14.41 -3.62
CA ALA A 16 -2.37 13.81 -3.07
C ALA A 16 -1.24 14.83 -2.81
N SER A 17 -1.09 15.84 -3.66
CA SER A 17 -0.04 16.87 -3.51
C SER A 17 -0.33 17.85 -2.38
N VAL A 18 -1.60 18.19 -2.13
CA VAL A 18 -2.01 19.01 -0.98
C VAL A 18 -1.71 18.27 0.33
N GLN A 19 -1.79 16.94 0.33
CA GLN A 19 -1.55 16.12 1.52
C GLN A 19 -0.06 15.93 1.84
N TYR A 20 0.84 16.20 0.89
CA TYR A 20 2.30 16.04 1.04
C TYR A 20 3.06 17.36 1.19
N SER A 21 2.45 18.53 0.94
CA SER A 21 3.16 19.82 0.97
C SER A 21 3.21 20.52 2.34
N GLU A 22 2.57 19.97 3.38
CA GLU A 22 2.62 20.54 4.72
C GLU A 22 3.67 19.82 5.57
N GLY A 23 4.71 20.56 5.96
CA GLY A 23 5.72 20.15 6.95
C GLY A 23 5.13 19.98 8.37
N PRO A 24 5.95 19.63 9.37
CA PRO A 24 5.54 18.76 10.47
C PRO A 24 4.51 19.28 11.49
N ASP A 25 4.07 20.54 11.45
CA ASP A 25 3.39 21.14 12.61
C ASP A 25 1.88 21.43 12.45
N ASN A 26 1.28 21.32 11.26
CA ASN A 26 -0.17 21.60 11.06
C ASN A 26 -0.98 20.43 10.47
N GLY A 27 -0.37 19.25 10.35
CA GLY A 27 -1.04 18.05 9.85
C GLY A 27 -2.12 17.58 10.84
N ILE A 28 -3.30 17.24 10.33
CA ILE A 28 -4.33 16.53 11.10
C ILE A 28 -3.64 15.32 11.75
N GLN A 29 -3.41 15.35 13.06
CA GLN A 29 -2.91 14.19 13.79
C GLN A 29 -4.03 13.14 13.79
N VAL A 30 -4.04 12.30 12.76
CA VAL A 30 -4.99 11.19 12.66
C VAL A 30 -4.57 10.15 13.68
N LYS A 31 -5.08 10.28 14.91
CA LYS A 31 -4.87 9.30 15.98
C LYS A 31 -5.63 8.02 15.64
N VAL A 32 -4.91 7.04 15.11
CA VAL A 32 -5.44 5.71 14.87
C VAL A 32 -5.69 5.01 16.21
N PRO A 33 -6.91 4.55 16.50
CA PRO A 33 -7.18 3.84 17.74
C PRO A 33 -6.41 2.51 17.80
N ALA A 34 -6.02 2.07 18.98
CA ALA A 34 -5.22 0.85 19.17
C ALA A 34 -5.90 -0.41 18.59
N TRP A 35 -7.23 -0.49 18.65
CA TRP A 35 -7.99 -1.58 18.04
C TRP A 35 -7.86 -1.59 16.50
N GLY A 36 -7.70 -0.42 15.88
CA GLY A 36 -7.50 -0.30 14.43
C GLY A 36 -6.17 -0.91 14.00
N TRP A 37 -5.10 -0.67 14.76
CA TRP A 37 -3.80 -1.34 14.54
C TRP A 37 -3.89 -2.86 14.72
N ALA A 38 -4.58 -3.32 15.77
CA ALA A 38 -4.78 -4.74 16.01
C ALA A 38 -5.55 -5.41 14.86
N LEU A 39 -6.61 -4.77 14.36
CA LEU A 39 -7.38 -5.25 13.21
C LEU A 39 -6.50 -5.41 11.96
N PHE A 40 -5.73 -4.39 11.59
CA PHE A 40 -4.82 -4.47 10.44
C PHE A 40 -3.77 -5.58 10.58
N LEU A 41 -3.20 -5.78 11.77
CA LEU A 41 -2.22 -6.84 12.03
C LEU A 41 -2.84 -8.23 11.92
N ILE A 42 -4.04 -8.43 12.48
CA ILE A 42 -4.76 -9.71 12.41
C ILE A 42 -5.14 -10.02 10.96
N THR A 43 -5.74 -9.05 10.27
CA THR A 43 -6.12 -9.18 8.86
C THR A 43 -4.90 -9.46 7.98
N GLY A 44 -3.79 -8.77 8.20
CA GLY A 44 -2.52 -9.03 7.53
C GLY A 44 -1.97 -10.44 7.79
N ALA A 45 -1.99 -10.91 9.04
CA ALA A 45 -1.52 -12.25 9.40
C ALA A 45 -2.38 -13.37 8.78
N ILE A 46 -3.71 -13.21 8.81
CA ILE A 46 -4.65 -14.14 8.18
C ILE A 46 -4.39 -14.20 6.67
N PHE A 47 -4.27 -13.04 6.03
CA PHE A 47 -4.01 -12.98 4.60
C PHE A 47 -2.67 -13.60 4.22
N ALA A 48 -1.60 -13.32 4.98
CA ALA A 48 -0.30 -13.95 4.77
C ALA A 48 -0.40 -15.48 4.84
N ALA A 49 -1.14 -16.04 5.82
CA ALA A 49 -1.35 -17.47 5.94
C ALA A 49 -2.17 -18.06 4.76
N VAL A 50 -3.20 -17.35 4.29
CA VAL A 50 -4.04 -17.77 3.16
C VAL A 50 -3.26 -17.75 1.85
N VAL A 51 -2.57 -16.64 1.56
CA VAL A 51 -1.72 -16.51 0.36
C VAL A 51 -0.59 -17.53 0.38
N PHE A 52 0.07 -17.71 1.53
CA PHE A 52 1.10 -18.73 1.68
C PHE A 52 0.55 -20.12 1.34
N THR A 53 -0.60 -20.49 1.91
CA THR A 53 -1.24 -21.80 1.66
C THR A 53 -1.63 -21.98 0.19
N ALA A 54 -2.22 -20.95 -0.42
CA ALA A 54 -2.63 -20.97 -1.82
C ALA A 54 -1.42 -21.08 -2.76
N ASN A 55 -0.39 -20.26 -2.54
CA ASN A 55 0.83 -20.26 -3.33
C ASN A 55 1.60 -21.59 -3.19
N TYR A 56 1.73 -22.10 -1.97
CA TYR A 56 2.42 -23.37 -1.72
C TYR A 56 1.69 -24.55 -2.37
N THR A 57 0.38 -24.65 -2.17
CA THR A 57 -0.40 -25.79 -2.66
C THR A 57 -0.64 -25.71 -4.17
N CYS A 58 -1.19 -24.58 -4.64
CA CYS A 58 -1.60 -24.43 -6.03
C CYS A 58 -0.47 -23.94 -6.93
N GLY A 59 0.48 -23.15 -6.40
CA GLY A 59 1.59 -22.58 -7.16
C GLY A 59 2.84 -23.46 -7.20
N MET A 60 3.10 -24.27 -6.17
CA MET A 60 4.29 -25.14 -6.12
C MET A 60 3.94 -26.62 -6.28
N ILE A 61 3.20 -27.22 -5.35
CA ILE A 61 2.98 -28.69 -5.32
C ILE A 61 2.28 -29.19 -6.58
N ILE A 62 1.13 -28.60 -6.94
CA ILE A 62 0.31 -29.11 -8.04
C ILE A 62 1.02 -28.95 -9.40
N PRO A 63 1.66 -27.80 -9.72
CA PRO A 63 2.48 -27.67 -10.92
C PRO A 63 3.66 -28.64 -10.95
N THR A 64 4.33 -28.90 -9.83
CA THR A 64 5.40 -29.92 -9.75
C THR A 64 4.88 -31.30 -10.12
N LEU A 65 3.71 -31.71 -9.59
CA LEU A 65 3.09 -32.99 -9.96
C LEU A 65 2.67 -33.01 -11.44
N ALA A 66 2.12 -31.92 -11.96
CA ALA A 66 1.69 -31.82 -13.36
C ALA A 66 2.86 -31.83 -14.35
N ALA A 67 4.03 -31.35 -13.94
CA ALA A 67 5.26 -31.38 -14.74
C ALA A 67 5.86 -32.79 -14.86
N VAL A 68 5.60 -33.65 -13.87
CA VAL A 68 6.17 -35.00 -13.76
C VAL A 68 5.19 -36.07 -14.26
N GLU A 69 3.88 -35.88 -14.11
CA GLU A 69 2.86 -36.86 -14.47
C GLU A 69 2.92 -37.32 -15.94
N ASP A 70 3.01 -38.64 -16.14
CA ASP A 70 2.85 -39.28 -17.45
C ASP A 70 1.35 -39.40 -17.81
N PRO A 71 0.91 -38.91 -18.99
CA PRO A 71 -0.47 -39.11 -19.48
C PRO A 71 -0.86 -40.56 -19.76
N ASN A 72 0.09 -41.47 -20.00
CA ASN A 72 -0.20 -42.84 -20.43
C ASN A 72 0.63 -43.89 -19.66
N PRO A 73 0.20 -44.24 -18.44
CA PRO A 73 0.99 -45.11 -17.56
C PRO A 73 1.09 -46.57 -18.03
N ASP A 74 0.15 -47.05 -18.86
CA ASP A 74 -0.02 -48.49 -19.14
C ASP A 74 1.07 -49.09 -20.03
N ILE A 75 1.85 -48.27 -20.76
CA ILE A 75 2.91 -48.76 -21.67
C ILE A 75 4.13 -49.31 -20.90
N TYR A 76 4.39 -48.86 -19.67
CA TYR A 76 5.62 -49.21 -18.93
C TYR A 76 5.49 -50.40 -17.98
N LEU A 77 4.28 -50.91 -17.75
CA LEU A 77 4.02 -52.02 -16.81
C LEU A 77 4.13 -53.42 -17.44
N GLN A 78 4.37 -53.55 -18.75
CA GLN A 78 4.53 -54.83 -19.45
C GLN A 78 6.00 -55.16 -19.79
N ILE A 79 6.84 -55.33 -18.77
CA ILE A 79 8.03 -56.18 -18.92
C ILE A 79 7.95 -57.26 -17.85
N ASP A 80 6.95 -58.13 -17.99
CA ASP A 80 6.95 -59.39 -17.25
C ASP A 80 8.09 -60.25 -17.76
N THR A 81 8.89 -60.64 -16.78
CA THR A 81 10.20 -61.23 -16.88
C THR A 81 10.05 -62.76 -16.99
N ASP A 82 9.44 -63.26 -18.07
CA ASP A 82 9.47 -64.70 -18.36
C ASP A 82 9.33 -64.99 -19.87
N PRO A 83 10.41 -65.33 -20.59
CA PRO A 83 10.33 -65.70 -22.01
C PRO A 83 9.60 -67.04 -22.27
N ASN A 84 9.14 -67.75 -21.23
CA ASN A 84 8.42 -69.04 -21.36
C ASN A 84 6.98 -69.05 -20.80
N ALA A 85 6.40 -67.89 -20.43
CA ALA A 85 5.00 -67.86 -20.01
C ALA A 85 4.06 -68.14 -21.21
N PRO A 86 3.09 -69.06 -21.09
CA PRO A 86 2.19 -69.40 -22.19
C PRO A 86 1.29 -68.19 -22.50
N LYS A 87 1.29 -67.75 -23.77
CA LYS A 87 0.39 -66.69 -24.24
C LYS A 87 -1.07 -67.16 -24.08
N PRO A 88 -1.93 -66.41 -23.37
CA PRO A 88 -3.35 -66.72 -23.36
C PRO A 88 -3.91 -66.55 -24.78
N ALA A 89 -4.59 -67.59 -25.25
CA ALA A 89 -5.22 -67.62 -26.56
C ALA A 89 -6.56 -66.88 -26.50
N GLY A 90 -6.73 -65.91 -27.39
CA GLY A 90 -8.00 -65.27 -27.68
C GLY A 90 -8.39 -64.18 -26.67
N ASP A 91 -8.09 -62.93 -27.02
CA ASP A 91 -9.09 -61.91 -27.32
C ASP A 91 -8.35 -60.64 -27.73
N VAL A 92 -8.91 -59.90 -28.69
CA VAL A 92 -8.36 -58.65 -29.18
C VAL A 92 -8.27 -57.68 -28.01
N GLU A 93 -7.04 -57.36 -27.58
CA GLU A 93 -6.75 -56.37 -26.55
C GLU A 93 -7.09 -54.98 -27.13
N GLU A 94 -8.36 -54.59 -27.04
CA GLU A 94 -8.76 -53.20 -27.26
C GLU A 94 -8.02 -52.33 -26.22
N PRO A 95 -7.30 -51.27 -26.63
CA PRO A 95 -6.67 -50.38 -25.68
C PRO A 95 -7.75 -49.75 -24.81
N LEU A 96 -7.71 -50.00 -23.50
CA LEU A 96 -8.52 -49.28 -22.53
C LEU A 96 -8.37 -47.77 -22.79
N PRO A 97 -9.46 -46.97 -22.77
CA PRO A 97 -9.35 -45.53 -22.98
C PRO A 97 -8.40 -44.95 -21.92
N PRO A 98 -7.41 -44.13 -22.31
CA PRO A 98 -6.37 -43.68 -21.39
C PRO A 98 -6.99 -43.00 -20.17
N ALA A 99 -6.67 -43.51 -18.98
CA ALA A 99 -7.16 -42.95 -17.74
C ALA A 99 -6.81 -41.46 -17.68
N ARG A 100 -7.79 -40.60 -17.38
CA ARG A 100 -7.55 -39.15 -17.36
C ARG A 100 -6.46 -38.84 -16.33
N PRO A 101 -5.47 -37.99 -16.67
CA PRO A 101 -4.41 -37.59 -15.74
C PRO A 101 -4.97 -37.04 -14.43
N ILE A 102 -4.37 -37.43 -13.30
CA ILE A 102 -4.75 -37.06 -11.94
C ILE A 102 -4.65 -35.55 -11.74
N THR A 103 -3.68 -34.90 -12.41
CA THR A 103 -3.45 -33.45 -12.35
C THR A 103 -4.40 -32.62 -13.21
N SER A 104 -5.36 -33.25 -13.90
CA SER A 104 -6.32 -32.56 -14.79
C SER A 104 -7.19 -31.52 -14.06
N LYS A 105 -7.60 -31.79 -12.81
CA LYS A 105 -8.41 -30.87 -11.99
C LYS A 105 -7.78 -30.70 -10.60
N LEU A 106 -7.71 -29.45 -10.13
CA LEU A 106 -7.19 -29.10 -8.79
C LEU A 106 -7.82 -29.96 -7.67
N ARG A 107 -9.15 -30.11 -7.71
CA ARG A 107 -9.90 -30.90 -6.72
C ARG A 107 -9.58 -32.39 -6.77
N THR A 108 -9.36 -32.97 -7.96
CA THR A 108 -9.01 -34.39 -8.08
C THR A 108 -7.60 -34.65 -7.57
N THR A 109 -6.66 -33.75 -7.89
CA THR A 109 -5.28 -33.83 -7.39
C THR A 109 -5.21 -33.72 -5.86
N ILE A 110 -5.90 -32.75 -5.26
CA ILE A 110 -5.95 -32.61 -3.80
C ILE A 110 -6.60 -33.83 -3.13
N ARG A 111 -7.67 -34.37 -3.73
CA ARG A 111 -8.32 -35.58 -3.22
C ARG A 111 -7.38 -36.80 -3.28
N HIS A 112 -6.68 -36.98 -4.40
CA HIS A 112 -5.69 -38.04 -4.58
C HIS A 112 -4.56 -37.93 -3.55
N LEU A 113 -3.99 -36.73 -3.39
CA LEU A 113 -2.97 -36.45 -2.38
C LEU A 113 -3.46 -36.77 -0.97
N ARG A 114 -4.69 -36.40 -0.62
CA ARG A 114 -5.27 -36.71 0.69
C ARG A 114 -5.52 -38.20 0.90
N ALA A 115 -5.90 -38.91 -0.14
CA ALA A 115 -6.12 -40.36 -0.09
C ALA A 115 -4.80 -41.13 0.11
N ARG A 116 -3.74 -40.78 -0.62
CA ARG A 116 -2.44 -41.46 -0.55
C ARG A 116 -1.56 -41.03 0.63
N ALA A 117 -1.67 -39.77 1.07
CA ALA A 117 -0.71 -39.16 2.00
C ALA A 117 -1.34 -38.45 3.21
N GLY A 118 -2.65 -38.59 3.42
CA GLY A 118 -3.35 -38.05 4.58
C GLY A 118 -3.74 -36.57 4.49
N ARG A 119 -4.33 -36.04 5.57
CA ARG A 119 -4.96 -34.70 5.60
C ARG A 119 -3.98 -33.54 5.37
N TRP A 120 -2.73 -33.69 5.79
CA TRP A 120 -1.66 -32.69 5.66
C TRP A 120 -0.86 -32.81 4.35
N SER A 121 -1.34 -33.62 3.40
CA SER A 121 -0.68 -33.86 2.11
C SER A 121 -0.51 -32.62 1.24
N THR A 122 -1.29 -31.56 1.48
CA THR A 122 -1.14 -30.26 0.80
C THR A 122 0.04 -29.43 1.32
N PHE A 123 0.68 -29.85 2.40
CA PHE A 123 1.89 -29.22 2.97
C PHE A 123 3.10 -30.15 2.90
N ARG A 124 3.11 -31.11 1.98
CA ARG A 124 4.22 -32.05 1.80
C ARG A 124 5.49 -31.31 1.42
N GLY A 125 6.59 -31.65 2.11
CA GLY A 125 7.87 -30.98 1.90
C GLY A 125 7.98 -29.62 2.59
N LEU A 126 6.98 -29.17 3.37
CA LEU A 126 7.01 -27.84 3.98
C LEU A 126 8.23 -27.65 4.89
N SER A 127 8.61 -28.67 5.67
CA SER A 127 9.82 -28.60 6.50
C SER A 127 11.10 -28.42 5.68
N MET A 128 11.23 -29.13 4.55
CA MET A 128 12.37 -28.98 3.64
C MET A 128 12.36 -27.60 2.98
N PHE A 129 11.19 -27.12 2.58
CA PHE A 129 11.02 -25.79 2.00
C PHE A 129 11.40 -24.68 2.99
N LEU A 130 10.96 -24.78 4.26
CA LEU A 130 11.34 -23.82 5.31
C LEU A 130 12.83 -23.88 5.62
N ALA A 131 13.42 -25.08 5.68
CA ALA A 131 14.86 -25.23 5.86
C ALA A 131 15.64 -24.60 4.69
N TRP A 132 15.18 -24.81 3.46
CA TRP A 132 15.74 -24.16 2.27
C TRP A 132 15.58 -22.64 2.33
N LEU A 133 14.44 -22.11 2.79
CA LEU A 133 14.21 -20.67 2.94
C LEU A 133 15.23 -20.04 3.91
N VAL A 134 15.44 -20.68 5.07
CA VAL A 134 16.41 -20.23 6.08
C VAL A 134 17.84 -20.30 5.53
N ALA A 135 18.21 -21.42 4.90
CA ALA A 135 19.53 -21.61 4.31
C ALA A 135 19.80 -20.61 3.17
N SER A 136 18.82 -20.38 2.29
CA SER A 136 18.89 -19.41 1.21
C SER A 136 19.08 -18.00 1.75
N SER A 137 18.27 -17.59 2.73
CA SER A 137 18.38 -16.26 3.37
C SER A 137 19.75 -16.04 4.01
N PHE A 138 20.24 -17.05 4.74
CA PHE A 138 21.55 -16.99 5.39
C PHE A 138 22.69 -16.86 4.38
N LEU A 139 22.71 -17.71 3.34
CA LEU A 139 23.74 -17.65 2.32
C LEU A 139 23.66 -16.37 1.48
N THR A 140 22.45 -15.92 1.12
CA THR A 140 22.26 -14.63 0.44
C THR A 140 22.82 -13.49 1.26
N SER A 141 22.64 -13.47 2.59
CA SER A 141 23.24 -12.45 3.46
C SER A 141 24.77 -12.44 3.35
N ILE A 142 25.41 -13.62 3.41
CA ILE A 142 26.88 -13.75 3.32
C ILE A 142 27.40 -13.30 1.95
N PHE A 143 26.82 -13.80 0.87
CA PHE A 143 27.29 -13.50 -0.48
C PHE A 143 26.97 -12.07 -0.92
N SER A 144 25.88 -11.47 -0.43
CA SER A 144 25.56 -10.06 -0.72
C SER A 144 26.62 -9.12 -0.12
N THR A 145 27.20 -9.44 1.03
CA THR A 145 28.37 -8.70 1.56
C THR A 145 29.62 -8.86 0.70
N LEU A 146 29.79 -9.98 0.00
CA LEU A 146 30.98 -10.26 -0.83
C LEU A 146 30.89 -9.60 -2.21
N PHE A 147 29.73 -9.70 -2.86
CA PHE A 147 29.53 -9.21 -4.24
C PHE A 147 28.89 -7.81 -4.32
N GLY A 148 28.51 -7.26 -3.17
CA GLY A 148 27.88 -5.95 -3.04
C GLY A 148 26.39 -5.94 -3.37
N PHE A 149 25.74 -4.81 -3.05
CA PHE A 149 24.28 -4.64 -3.16
C PHE A 149 23.82 -4.11 -4.53
N SER A 150 24.70 -4.09 -5.54
CA SER A 150 24.34 -3.71 -6.91
C SER A 150 23.38 -4.73 -7.52
N TYR A 151 22.63 -4.34 -8.56
CA TYR A 151 21.74 -5.26 -9.27
C TYR A 151 22.49 -6.51 -9.78
N PHE A 152 23.68 -6.31 -10.34
CA PHE A 152 24.55 -7.41 -10.78
C PHE A 152 25.02 -8.29 -9.62
N GLY A 153 25.50 -7.69 -8.52
CA GLY A 153 25.95 -8.42 -7.33
C GLY A 153 24.84 -9.25 -6.69
N ARG A 154 23.62 -8.73 -6.65
CA ARG A 154 22.42 -9.45 -6.21
C ARG A 154 22.09 -10.63 -7.12
N SER A 155 22.09 -10.45 -8.44
CA SER A 155 21.84 -11.55 -9.39
C SER A 155 22.88 -12.66 -9.26
N LEU A 156 24.16 -12.28 -9.20
CA LEU A 156 25.26 -13.23 -9.05
C LEU A 156 25.14 -14.00 -7.74
N THR A 157 24.81 -13.31 -6.65
CA THR A 157 24.55 -13.93 -5.35
C THR A 157 23.42 -14.95 -5.43
N GLN A 158 22.29 -14.60 -6.06
CA GLN A 158 21.15 -15.53 -6.21
C GLN A 158 21.54 -16.76 -7.03
N ILE A 159 22.24 -16.59 -8.16
CA ILE A 159 22.69 -17.72 -8.99
C ILE A 159 23.59 -18.67 -8.20
N ILE A 160 24.55 -18.12 -7.44
CA ILE A 160 25.45 -18.93 -6.61
C ILE A 160 24.67 -19.66 -5.52
N VAL A 161 23.82 -18.96 -4.77
CA VAL A 161 23.05 -19.55 -3.66
C VAL A 161 22.10 -20.64 -4.15
N GLN A 162 21.35 -20.41 -5.21
CA GLN A 162 20.43 -21.41 -5.77
C GLN A 162 21.17 -22.65 -6.29
N THR A 163 22.33 -22.46 -6.92
CA THR A 163 23.16 -23.56 -7.41
C THR A 163 23.76 -24.38 -6.25
N LEU A 164 24.20 -23.72 -5.17
CA LEU A 164 24.71 -24.40 -3.96
C LEU A 164 23.62 -25.21 -3.27
N LEU A 165 22.40 -24.67 -3.20
CA LEU A 165 21.25 -25.30 -2.55
C LEU A 165 20.44 -26.24 -3.46
N ALA A 166 20.91 -26.52 -4.68
CA ALA A 166 20.19 -27.34 -5.66
C ALA A 166 19.80 -28.73 -5.13
N ASN A 167 20.61 -29.32 -4.24
CA ASN A 167 20.27 -30.61 -3.60
C ASN A 167 19.09 -30.49 -2.64
N MET A 168 18.93 -29.38 -1.92
CA MET A 168 17.78 -29.17 -1.03
C MET A 168 16.50 -28.98 -1.84
N GLU A 169 16.58 -28.25 -2.96
CA GLU A 169 15.44 -28.09 -3.87
C GLU A 169 15.06 -29.43 -4.53
N MET A 170 16.04 -30.21 -4.98
CA MET A 170 15.81 -31.58 -5.49
C MET A 170 15.15 -32.46 -4.41
N ALA A 171 15.64 -32.41 -3.17
CA ALA A 171 15.07 -33.17 -2.07
C ALA A 171 13.62 -32.76 -1.77
N TRP A 172 13.30 -31.47 -1.88
CA TRP A 172 11.92 -30.99 -1.80
C TRP A 172 11.05 -31.61 -2.90
N ILE A 173 11.51 -31.62 -4.16
CA ILE A 173 10.80 -32.27 -5.27
C ILE A 173 10.59 -33.76 -4.99
N HIS A 174 11.64 -34.47 -4.54
CA HIS A 174 11.55 -35.89 -4.18
C HIS A 174 10.48 -36.13 -3.12
N ILE A 175 10.42 -35.30 -2.06
CA ILE A 175 9.39 -35.40 -1.03
C ILE A 175 7.98 -35.12 -1.58
N VAL A 176 7.84 -34.20 -2.54
CA VAL A 176 6.54 -33.86 -3.14
C VAL A 176 6.01 -35.01 -4.00
N ILE A 177 6.85 -35.63 -4.83
CA ILE A 177 6.43 -36.62 -5.83
C ILE A 177 6.37 -38.07 -5.31
N SER A 178 7.09 -38.39 -4.24
CA SER A 178 7.16 -39.76 -3.69
C SER A 178 6.03 -40.10 -2.72
N GLU A 179 5.81 -41.37 -2.42
CA GLU A 179 4.95 -41.80 -1.32
C GLU A 179 5.49 -41.36 0.06
N PRO A 180 4.64 -41.31 1.12
CA PRO A 180 5.11 -41.01 2.47
C PRO A 180 6.21 -41.99 2.92
N SER A 181 7.43 -41.48 3.09
CA SER A 181 8.58 -42.27 3.54
C SER A 181 8.70 -42.27 5.06
N THR A 182 9.20 -43.37 5.63
CA THR A 182 9.60 -43.47 7.04
C THR A 182 10.93 -42.75 7.32
N LYS A 183 11.73 -42.44 6.27
CA LYS A 183 12.99 -41.70 6.38
C LYS A 183 12.71 -40.26 6.88
N ARG A 184 13.53 -39.77 7.83
CA ARG A 184 13.50 -38.36 8.25
C ARG A 184 13.84 -37.44 7.06
N TRP A 185 13.20 -36.28 6.99
CA TRP A 185 13.28 -35.37 5.84
C TRP A 185 14.71 -34.97 5.45
N TYR A 186 15.60 -34.73 6.40
CA TYR A 186 16.99 -34.33 6.13
C TYR A 186 17.86 -35.47 5.58
N LYS A 187 17.51 -36.74 5.86
CA LYS A 187 18.21 -37.91 5.29
C LYS A 187 17.87 -38.13 3.81
N ARG A 188 16.87 -37.41 3.30
CA ARG A 188 16.45 -37.46 1.90
C ARG A 188 17.20 -36.44 1.03
N ILE A 189 18.12 -35.66 1.61
CA ILE A 189 18.95 -34.72 0.85
C ILE A 189 20.00 -35.53 0.06
N PRO A 190 20.02 -35.42 -1.28
CA PRO A 190 20.98 -36.13 -2.11
C PRO A 190 22.43 -35.73 -1.80
N GLY A 191 23.36 -36.63 -2.08
CA GLY A 191 24.79 -36.40 -1.87
C GLY A 191 25.46 -35.54 -2.95
N ARG A 192 26.78 -35.39 -2.84
CA ARG A 192 27.61 -34.58 -3.77
C ARG A 192 27.59 -35.09 -5.22
N ASN A 193 27.39 -36.39 -5.44
CA ASN A 193 27.34 -36.97 -6.79
C ASN A 193 26.09 -36.46 -7.55
N SER A 194 24.94 -36.41 -6.89
CA SER A 194 23.71 -35.85 -7.45
C SER A 194 23.83 -34.34 -7.66
N TRP A 195 24.55 -33.63 -6.77
CA TRP A 195 24.81 -32.19 -6.93
C TRP A 195 25.49 -31.87 -8.26
N ARG A 196 26.52 -32.63 -8.63
CA ARG A 196 27.24 -32.45 -9.90
C ARG A 196 26.34 -32.64 -11.13
N LYS A 197 25.27 -33.43 -11.01
CA LYS A 197 24.30 -33.68 -12.08
C LYS A 197 23.29 -32.52 -12.20
N ILE A 198 22.78 -32.00 -11.07
CA ILE A 198 21.72 -30.97 -11.05
C ILE A 198 22.24 -29.52 -11.13
N ALA A 199 23.45 -29.25 -10.62
CA ALA A 199 23.97 -27.89 -10.46
C ALA A 199 23.97 -27.06 -11.76
N PRO A 200 24.37 -27.60 -12.94
CA PRO A 200 24.32 -26.84 -14.19
C PRO A 200 22.89 -26.41 -14.57
N VAL A 201 21.91 -27.28 -14.31
CA VAL A 201 20.49 -27.02 -14.60
C VAL A 201 19.93 -26.01 -13.61
N ALA A 202 20.31 -26.10 -12.34
CA ALA A 202 19.96 -25.13 -11.31
C ALA A 202 20.51 -23.73 -11.63
N ALA A 203 21.78 -23.65 -12.05
CA ALA A 203 22.42 -22.40 -12.45
C ALA A 203 21.72 -21.77 -13.67
N LEU A 204 21.38 -22.59 -14.69
CA LEU A 204 20.64 -22.11 -15.85
C LEU A 204 19.25 -21.59 -15.47
N ARG A 205 18.51 -22.34 -14.64
CA ARG A 205 17.19 -21.91 -14.16
C ARG A 205 17.28 -20.60 -13.39
N SER A 206 18.25 -20.48 -12.47
CA SER A 206 18.43 -19.25 -11.69
C SER A 206 18.85 -18.07 -12.57
N LEU A 207 19.69 -18.29 -13.58
CA LEU A 207 20.04 -17.26 -14.57
C LEU A 207 18.78 -16.77 -15.31
N VAL A 208 17.92 -17.69 -15.74
CA VAL A 208 16.64 -17.36 -16.40
C VAL A 208 15.72 -16.59 -15.47
N ASP A 209 15.60 -17.00 -14.21
CA ASP A 209 14.82 -16.30 -13.18
C ASP A 209 15.30 -14.85 -12.98
N GLN A 210 16.61 -14.66 -12.80
CA GLN A 210 17.19 -13.31 -12.68
C GLN A 210 16.98 -12.49 -13.96
N ALA A 211 17.19 -13.09 -15.15
CA ALA A 211 16.93 -12.40 -16.42
C ALA A 211 15.45 -12.00 -16.55
N SER A 212 14.52 -12.84 -16.08
CA SER A 212 13.08 -12.59 -16.13
C SER A 212 12.65 -11.41 -15.28
N PHE A 213 13.34 -11.18 -14.16
CA PHE A 213 13.13 -10.02 -13.31
C PHE A 213 13.76 -8.73 -13.88
N TYR A 214 15.01 -8.79 -14.35
CA TYR A 214 15.75 -7.58 -14.75
C TYR A 214 15.48 -7.10 -16.18
N LEU A 215 15.15 -8.00 -17.12
CA LEU A 215 14.93 -7.64 -18.51
C LEU A 215 13.75 -6.67 -18.70
N PRO A 216 12.56 -6.89 -18.11
CA PRO A 216 11.46 -5.94 -18.21
C PRO A 216 11.78 -4.57 -17.60
N LEU A 217 12.53 -4.54 -16.50
CA LEU A 217 12.99 -3.30 -15.88
C LEU A 217 13.97 -2.53 -16.78
N ALA A 218 14.92 -3.25 -17.39
CA ALA A 218 15.86 -2.67 -18.35
C ALA A 218 15.14 -2.12 -19.58
N LEU A 219 14.13 -2.83 -20.10
CA LEU A 219 13.27 -2.35 -21.19
C LEU A 219 12.50 -1.09 -20.77
N GLY A 220 11.89 -1.09 -19.58
CA GLY A 220 11.19 0.08 -19.04
C GLY A 220 12.09 1.31 -18.96
N ARG A 221 13.36 1.12 -18.58
CA ARG A 221 14.36 2.18 -18.56
C ARG A 221 14.78 2.63 -19.96
N ALA A 222 15.01 1.69 -20.88
CA ALA A 222 15.39 1.99 -22.26
C ALA A 222 14.30 2.81 -22.98
N PHE A 223 13.03 2.52 -22.72
CA PHE A 223 11.89 3.28 -23.26
C PHE A 223 11.51 4.52 -22.44
N LYS A 224 12.34 4.92 -21.46
CA LYS A 224 12.10 6.07 -20.55
C LYS A 224 10.77 6.01 -19.79
N VAL A 225 10.16 4.82 -19.71
CA VAL A 225 8.96 4.57 -18.90
C VAL A 225 9.34 4.59 -17.42
N LEU A 226 10.47 3.96 -17.08
CA LEU A 226 11.00 3.88 -15.72
C LEU A 226 12.27 4.71 -15.58
N GLN A 227 12.29 5.63 -14.61
CA GLN A 227 13.44 6.46 -14.30
C GLN A 227 13.78 6.39 -12.81
N PRO A 228 15.06 6.52 -12.43
CA PRO A 228 15.45 6.60 -11.03
C PRO A 228 14.96 7.92 -10.43
N THR A 229 14.42 7.88 -9.21
CA THR A 229 14.08 9.10 -8.46
C THR A 229 15.35 9.73 -7.91
N ASN A 230 15.40 11.08 -7.90
CA ASN A 230 16.52 11.84 -7.35
C ASN A 230 16.98 11.31 -5.98
N GLY A 231 18.22 10.81 -5.91
CA GLY A 231 18.83 10.30 -4.69
C GLY A 231 18.55 8.83 -4.33
N SER A 232 17.79 8.08 -5.15
CA SER A 232 17.54 6.66 -4.90
C SER A 232 17.71 5.80 -6.16
N ASN A 233 18.11 4.53 -5.98
CA ASN A 233 18.14 3.54 -7.06
C ASN A 233 16.75 2.98 -7.41
N MET A 234 15.69 3.51 -6.80
CA MET A 234 14.33 3.05 -6.97
C MET A 234 13.77 3.57 -8.30
N LEU A 235 13.28 2.65 -9.13
CA LEU A 235 12.71 2.95 -10.44
C LEU A 235 11.23 3.29 -10.29
N TRP A 236 10.84 4.44 -10.83
CA TRP A 236 9.46 4.92 -10.84
C TRP A 236 9.03 5.30 -12.24
N VAL A 237 7.72 5.34 -12.46
CA VAL A 237 7.16 5.82 -13.72
C VAL A 237 7.56 7.28 -13.93
N SER A 238 8.11 7.63 -15.08
CA SER A 238 8.64 8.97 -15.36
C SER A 238 7.56 10.04 -15.24
N ASP A 239 7.83 11.08 -14.43
CA ASP A 239 6.97 12.25 -14.27
C ASP A 239 6.93 13.15 -15.53
N GLU A 240 7.88 12.96 -16.47
CA GLU A 240 7.94 13.68 -17.73
C GLU A 240 6.92 13.14 -18.76
N LEU A 241 6.36 11.94 -18.54
CA LEU A 241 5.42 11.32 -19.47
C LEU A 241 3.98 11.81 -19.21
N PRO A 242 3.22 12.12 -20.28
CA PRO A 242 1.78 12.31 -20.17
C PRO A 242 1.11 11.08 -19.51
N PRO A 243 0.08 11.26 -18.65
CA PRO A 243 -0.48 10.17 -17.84
C PRO A 243 -0.89 8.91 -18.61
N VAL A 244 -1.40 9.09 -19.84
CA VAL A 244 -1.79 7.95 -20.70
C VAL A 244 -0.57 7.19 -21.20
N LYS A 245 0.51 7.88 -21.58
CA LYS A 245 1.75 7.24 -22.04
C LYS A 245 2.47 6.53 -20.88
N ALA A 246 2.44 7.14 -19.69
CA ALA A 246 2.90 6.53 -18.45
C ALA A 246 2.15 5.22 -18.14
N LEU A 247 0.82 5.22 -18.23
CA LEU A 247 -0.02 4.04 -18.03
C LEU A 247 0.27 2.93 -19.06
N VAL A 248 0.31 3.30 -20.34
CA VAL A 248 0.64 2.34 -21.42
C VAL A 248 2.04 1.76 -21.23
N GLY A 249 3.02 2.59 -20.89
CA GLY A 249 4.38 2.14 -20.60
C GLY A 249 4.43 1.14 -19.43
N ALA A 250 3.74 1.44 -18.32
CA ALA A 250 3.65 0.55 -17.18
C ALA A 250 2.98 -0.79 -17.55
N MET A 251 1.90 -0.76 -18.35
CA MET A 251 1.26 -1.97 -18.86
C MET A 251 2.20 -2.78 -19.75
N VAL A 252 2.99 -2.13 -20.62
CA VAL A 252 3.96 -2.82 -21.48
C VAL A 252 5.05 -3.50 -20.66
N VAL A 253 5.57 -2.85 -19.61
CA VAL A 253 6.56 -3.46 -18.69
C VAL A 253 5.96 -4.63 -17.93
N MET A 254 4.72 -4.53 -17.46
CA MET A 254 4.03 -5.61 -16.76
C MET A 254 3.74 -6.80 -17.69
N MET A 255 3.25 -6.54 -18.90
CA MET A 255 2.95 -7.58 -19.89
C MET A 255 4.21 -8.25 -20.42
N SER A 256 5.31 -7.51 -20.60
CA SER A 256 6.60 -8.09 -20.98
C SER A 256 7.18 -8.97 -19.85
N SER A 257 7.04 -8.55 -18.59
CA SER A 257 7.39 -9.40 -17.43
C SER A 257 6.61 -10.71 -17.43
N LEU A 258 5.29 -10.64 -17.63
CA LEU A 258 4.44 -11.82 -17.71
C LEU A 258 4.83 -12.71 -18.90
N ALA A 259 5.10 -12.13 -20.07
CA ALA A 259 5.49 -12.88 -21.25
C ALA A 259 6.83 -13.62 -21.04
N VAL A 260 7.83 -12.96 -20.44
CA VAL A 260 9.13 -13.57 -20.16
C VAL A 260 8.99 -14.72 -19.14
N ALA A 261 8.20 -14.52 -18.08
CA ALA A 261 7.91 -15.58 -17.11
C ALA A 261 7.24 -16.81 -17.78
N LEU A 262 6.21 -16.58 -18.61
CA LEU A 262 5.48 -17.68 -19.26
C LEU A 262 6.31 -18.41 -20.33
N LEU A 263 7.11 -17.67 -21.11
CA LEU A 263 7.80 -18.21 -22.29
C LEU A 263 9.20 -18.77 -21.99
N ILE A 264 9.85 -18.32 -20.91
CA ILE A 264 11.24 -18.68 -20.61
C ILE A 264 11.37 -19.32 -19.23
N GLU A 265 10.85 -18.67 -18.19
CA GLU A 265 10.99 -19.12 -16.80
C GLU A 265 10.24 -20.42 -16.52
N LEU A 266 8.99 -20.53 -17.00
CA LEU A 266 8.18 -21.74 -16.81
C LEU A 266 8.79 -22.98 -17.49
N PRO A 267 9.25 -22.93 -18.76
CA PRO A 267 10.03 -24.01 -19.36
C PRO A 267 11.26 -24.42 -18.56
N ALA A 268 12.06 -23.45 -18.10
CA ALA A 268 13.28 -23.74 -17.33
C ALA A 268 12.96 -24.44 -15.99
N THR A 269 11.91 -23.98 -15.30
CA THR A 269 11.42 -24.61 -14.06
C THR A 269 10.91 -26.02 -14.29
N MET A 270 10.18 -26.24 -15.38
CA MET A 270 9.67 -27.57 -15.75
C MET A 270 10.81 -28.54 -16.06
N VAL A 271 11.81 -28.13 -16.84
CA VAL A 271 12.98 -28.96 -17.16
C VAL A 271 13.76 -29.33 -15.90
N PHE A 272 14.03 -28.34 -15.03
CA PHE A 272 14.65 -28.59 -13.73
C PHE A 272 13.86 -29.62 -12.92
N THR A 273 12.53 -29.46 -12.85
CA THR A 273 11.65 -30.34 -12.08
C THR A 273 11.70 -31.78 -12.59
N ARG A 274 11.67 -31.98 -13.91
CA ARG A 274 11.72 -33.31 -14.52
C ARG A 274 13.09 -33.99 -14.31
N ILE A 275 14.19 -33.26 -14.49
CA ILE A 275 15.53 -33.77 -14.24
C ILE A 275 15.73 -34.11 -12.75
N ALA A 276 15.21 -33.28 -11.84
CA ALA A 276 15.22 -33.58 -10.41
C ALA A 276 14.39 -34.84 -10.09
N ALA A 277 13.21 -34.98 -10.69
CA ALA A 277 12.34 -36.14 -10.51
C ALA A 277 12.96 -37.45 -11.02
N SER A 278 13.70 -37.42 -12.13
CA SER A 278 14.37 -38.61 -12.66
C SER A 278 15.56 -39.08 -11.81
N MET A 279 16.03 -38.24 -10.87
CA MET A 279 17.05 -38.59 -9.89
C MET A 279 16.46 -39.07 -8.56
N LEU A 280 15.15 -39.35 -8.51
CA LEU A 280 14.52 -39.98 -7.36
C LEU A 280 15.11 -41.39 -7.15
N PRO A 281 15.55 -41.76 -5.93
CA PRO A 281 16.07 -43.09 -5.66
C PRO A 281 15.07 -44.18 -6.04
N GLU A 282 15.57 -45.33 -6.51
CA GLU A 282 14.71 -46.38 -7.03
C GLU A 282 13.75 -46.95 -5.98
N GLU A 283 14.16 -46.94 -4.71
CA GLU A 283 13.37 -47.42 -3.58
C GLU A 283 12.16 -46.53 -3.21
N ASP A 284 12.11 -45.29 -3.69
CA ASP A 284 11.03 -44.35 -3.38
C ASP A 284 9.97 -44.41 -4.49
N GLU A 285 8.80 -44.99 -4.24
CA GLU A 285 7.67 -45.01 -5.19
C GLU A 285 7.05 -43.63 -5.40
N THR A 286 6.49 -43.37 -6.59
CA THR A 286 5.86 -42.07 -6.93
C THR A 286 4.34 -42.08 -6.68
N ILE A 287 3.80 -40.96 -6.18
CA ILE A 287 2.35 -40.77 -5.95
C ILE A 287 1.56 -40.69 -7.26
N VAL A 288 2.23 -40.18 -8.30
CA VAL A 288 1.68 -39.98 -9.63
C VAL A 288 2.50 -40.83 -10.59
N PRO A 289 1.89 -41.45 -11.62
CA PRO A 289 2.63 -42.20 -12.61
C PRO A 289 3.69 -41.33 -13.27
N PHE A 290 4.92 -41.82 -13.30
CA PHE A 290 6.07 -41.10 -13.84
C PHE A 290 7.02 -42.06 -14.52
N ASP A 291 7.27 -41.82 -15.81
CA ASP A 291 8.32 -42.50 -16.53
C ASP A 291 9.70 -41.87 -16.24
N ARG A 292 10.53 -42.60 -15.49
CA ARG A 292 11.91 -42.21 -15.15
C ARG A 292 12.87 -42.31 -16.33
N THR A 293 12.55 -43.13 -17.33
CA THR A 293 13.44 -43.44 -18.47
C THR A 293 13.33 -42.43 -19.60
N PHE A 294 12.32 -41.55 -19.56
CA PHE A 294 12.00 -40.58 -20.61
C PHE A 294 11.87 -41.23 -22.00
N GLY A 295 11.07 -42.29 -22.08
CA GLY A 295 10.86 -43.09 -23.28
C GLY A 295 12.07 -43.98 -23.59
N GLY A 296 12.68 -44.59 -22.57
CA GLY A 296 13.82 -45.51 -22.72
C GLY A 296 15.16 -44.84 -23.04
N LYS A 297 15.26 -43.51 -22.97
CA LYS A 297 16.50 -42.76 -23.26
C LYS A 297 17.50 -42.79 -22.11
N VAL A 298 17.05 -43.11 -20.91
CA VAL A 298 17.87 -43.13 -19.70
C VAL A 298 17.87 -44.53 -19.12
N THR A 299 19.05 -45.14 -19.03
CA THR A 299 19.22 -46.41 -18.35
C THR A 299 19.20 -46.20 -16.82
N PRO A 300 18.58 -47.11 -16.05
CA PRO A 300 18.57 -47.06 -14.59
C PRO A 300 20.00 -47.02 -14.03
N GLU A 301 20.17 -46.46 -12.83
CA GLU A 301 21.50 -46.18 -12.25
C GLU A 301 22.33 -47.46 -12.03
N ILE A 302 21.65 -48.62 -11.90
CA ILE A 302 22.25 -49.98 -11.81
C ILE A 302 23.08 -50.34 -13.06
N LEU A 303 22.73 -49.83 -14.24
CA LEU A 303 23.41 -50.10 -15.52
C LEU A 303 24.44 -49.02 -15.90
N GLY A 304 24.84 -48.15 -14.96
CA GLY A 304 25.77 -47.05 -15.24
C GLY A 304 25.10 -45.82 -15.89
N GLY A 305 23.82 -45.59 -15.54
CA GLY A 305 22.91 -44.59 -16.11
C GLY A 305 23.52 -43.25 -16.53
N GLY A 306 23.37 -42.93 -17.82
CA GLY A 306 23.82 -41.69 -18.45
C GLY A 306 23.08 -40.44 -17.96
N ARG A 307 23.68 -39.26 -18.18
CA ARG A 307 23.11 -37.96 -17.79
C ARG A 307 21.90 -37.63 -18.66
N VAL A 308 20.75 -37.35 -18.05
CA VAL A 308 19.60 -36.76 -18.76
C VAL A 308 19.95 -35.34 -19.18
N GLY A 309 19.95 -35.08 -20.49
CA GLY A 309 20.17 -33.74 -21.02
C GLY A 309 18.97 -32.82 -20.77
N ILE A 310 19.24 -31.52 -20.73
CA ILE A 310 18.21 -30.45 -20.70
C ILE A 310 17.25 -30.61 -21.89
N LEU A 311 17.81 -30.92 -23.07
CA LEU A 311 17.05 -31.14 -24.30
C LEU A 311 16.18 -32.40 -24.23
N ASP A 312 16.67 -33.48 -23.60
CA ASP A 312 15.90 -34.73 -23.47
C ASP A 312 14.71 -34.57 -22.53
N ALA A 313 14.90 -33.86 -21.42
CA ALA A 313 13.84 -33.52 -20.49
C ALA A 313 12.75 -32.63 -21.12
N TRP A 314 13.14 -31.70 -22.00
CA TRP A 314 12.19 -30.86 -22.75
C TRP A 314 11.43 -31.65 -23.83
N ASN A 315 12.15 -32.45 -24.61
CA ASN A 315 11.59 -33.19 -25.74
C ASN A 315 10.69 -34.34 -25.29
N SER A 316 10.93 -34.91 -24.11
CA SER A 316 10.06 -35.95 -23.52
C SER A 316 8.74 -35.42 -22.96
N PHE A 317 8.58 -34.09 -22.84
CA PHE A 317 7.37 -33.49 -22.29
C PHE A 317 6.36 -33.23 -23.41
N ASP A 318 5.34 -34.07 -23.53
CA ASP A 318 4.34 -33.99 -24.58
C ASP A 318 3.45 -32.74 -24.48
N TRP A 319 2.84 -32.36 -25.60
CA TRP A 319 2.01 -31.16 -25.68
C TRP A 319 0.79 -31.18 -24.75
N SER A 320 0.19 -32.35 -24.53
CA SER A 320 -0.97 -32.47 -23.65
C SER A 320 -0.57 -32.15 -22.20
N SER A 321 0.57 -32.68 -21.74
CA SER A 321 1.13 -32.43 -20.42
C SER A 321 1.60 -30.98 -20.26
N ARG A 322 2.19 -30.36 -21.31
CA ARG A 322 2.51 -28.92 -21.34
C ARG A 322 1.29 -28.04 -21.06
N ILE A 323 0.17 -28.32 -21.73
CA ILE A 323 -1.08 -27.60 -21.52
C ILE A 323 -1.61 -27.83 -20.10
N ARG A 324 -1.52 -29.04 -19.54
CA ARG A 324 -1.94 -29.32 -18.16
C ARG A 324 -1.13 -28.50 -17.16
N TYR A 325 0.20 -28.52 -17.28
CA TYR A 325 1.11 -27.75 -16.45
C TYR A 325 0.82 -26.24 -16.54
N LEU A 326 0.70 -25.70 -17.76
CA LEU A 326 0.38 -24.28 -17.96
C LEU A 326 -0.97 -23.91 -17.36
N LYS A 327 -2.00 -24.76 -17.53
CA LYS A 327 -3.31 -24.56 -16.90
C LYS A 327 -3.23 -24.57 -15.38
N ALA A 328 -2.38 -25.40 -14.77
CA ALA A 328 -2.19 -25.42 -13.32
C ALA A 328 -1.55 -24.10 -12.83
N VAL A 329 -0.49 -23.64 -13.50
CA VAL A 329 0.17 -22.37 -13.19
C VAL A 329 -0.77 -21.18 -13.37
N CYS A 330 -1.48 -21.11 -14.50
CA CYS A 330 -2.46 -20.03 -14.75
C CYS A 330 -3.58 -20.00 -13.70
N LYS A 331 -4.08 -21.17 -13.27
CA LYS A 331 -5.07 -21.23 -12.18
C LYS A 331 -4.49 -20.72 -10.87
N ALA A 332 -3.26 -21.08 -10.53
CA ALA A 332 -2.60 -20.58 -9.33
C ALA A 332 -2.42 -19.05 -9.36
N LEU A 333 -2.00 -18.50 -10.51
CA LEU A 333 -1.89 -17.06 -10.70
C LEU A 333 -3.24 -16.36 -10.53
N LEU A 334 -4.31 -16.86 -11.15
CA LEU A 334 -5.66 -16.31 -11.00
C LEU A 334 -6.16 -16.36 -9.55
N ILE A 335 -5.88 -17.46 -8.83
CA ILE A 335 -6.21 -17.58 -7.40
C ILE A 335 -5.47 -16.50 -6.59
N ASN A 336 -4.17 -16.30 -6.82
CA ASN A 336 -3.40 -15.27 -6.14
C ASN A 336 -3.91 -13.85 -6.44
N ILE A 337 -4.26 -13.55 -7.70
CA ILE A 337 -4.85 -12.25 -8.09
C ILE A 337 -6.21 -12.04 -7.40
N ALA A 338 -7.06 -13.07 -7.38
CA ALA A 338 -8.36 -13.01 -6.73
C ALA A 338 -8.22 -12.79 -5.22
N LEU A 339 -7.32 -13.51 -4.55
CA LEU A 339 -7.02 -13.33 -3.12
C LEU A 339 -6.51 -11.92 -2.84
N GLY A 340 -5.55 -11.42 -3.63
CA GLY A 340 -5.02 -10.06 -3.48
C GLY A 340 -6.10 -8.98 -3.68
N THR A 341 -7.00 -9.19 -4.63
CA THR A 341 -8.13 -8.26 -4.87
C THR A 341 -9.09 -8.23 -3.69
N VAL A 342 -9.50 -9.40 -3.19
CA VAL A 342 -10.39 -9.52 -2.03
C VAL A 342 -9.75 -8.86 -0.80
N PHE A 343 -8.46 -9.12 -0.56
CA PHE A 343 -7.74 -8.51 0.55
C PHE A 343 -7.61 -6.99 0.43
N GLY A 344 -7.31 -6.49 -0.77
CA GLY A 344 -7.29 -5.05 -1.01
C GLY A 344 -8.63 -4.38 -0.72
N LEU A 345 -9.75 -5.03 -1.08
CA LEU A 345 -11.09 -4.56 -0.75
C LEU A 345 -11.36 -4.58 0.77
N ILE A 346 -10.89 -5.59 1.49
CA ILE A 346 -11.00 -5.67 2.95
C ILE A 346 -10.21 -4.53 3.60
N LEU A 347 -8.94 -4.33 3.22
CA LEU A 347 -8.11 -3.25 3.75
C LEU A 347 -8.71 -1.87 3.46
N LEU A 348 -9.30 -1.67 2.29
CA LEU A 348 -10.02 -0.43 1.96
C LEU A 348 -11.23 -0.23 2.87
N GLY A 349 -11.98 -1.30 3.17
CA GLY A 349 -13.08 -1.27 4.13
C GLY A 349 -12.62 -0.94 5.55
N GLU A 350 -11.55 -1.58 6.03
CA GLU A 350 -10.95 -1.33 7.35
C GLU A 350 -10.42 0.10 7.46
N ALA A 351 -9.68 0.57 6.45
CA ALA A 351 -9.19 1.94 6.41
C ALA A 351 -10.32 2.96 6.45
N ARG A 352 -11.43 2.72 5.73
CA ARG A 352 -12.61 3.58 5.78
C ARG A 352 -13.29 3.55 7.16
N LEU A 353 -13.34 2.38 7.80
CA LEU A 353 -13.96 2.23 9.12
C LEU A 353 -13.13 2.91 10.22
N ILE A 354 -11.79 2.90 10.11
CA ILE A 354 -10.87 3.47 11.10
C ILE A 354 -10.67 4.98 10.89
N LEU A 355 -10.59 5.41 9.63
CA LEU A 355 -10.17 6.77 9.27
C LEU A 355 -11.29 7.59 8.61
N GLY A 356 -12.50 7.04 8.46
CA GLY A 356 -13.60 7.65 7.72
C GLY A 356 -13.91 9.07 8.15
N ASP A 357 -14.05 9.29 9.46
CA ASP A 357 -14.37 10.61 10.02
C ASP A 357 -13.26 11.64 9.77
N ALA A 358 -11.99 11.20 9.88
CA ALA A 358 -10.84 12.05 9.61
C ALA A 358 -10.77 12.42 8.11
N PHE A 359 -11.01 11.45 7.23
CA PHE A 359 -11.10 11.69 5.78
C PHE A 359 -12.24 12.65 5.43
N ASP A 360 -13.41 12.49 6.05
CA ASP A 360 -14.56 13.36 5.80
C ASP A 360 -14.31 14.79 6.31
N LYS A 361 -13.68 14.95 7.49
CA LYS A 361 -13.28 16.26 8.02
C LYS A 361 -12.24 16.92 7.10
N ALA A 362 -11.20 16.19 6.70
CA ALA A 362 -10.18 16.69 5.78
C ALA A 362 -10.79 17.12 4.44
N LYS A 363 -11.66 16.26 3.87
CA LYS A 363 -12.35 16.56 2.61
C LYS A 363 -13.20 17.83 2.70
N ARG A 364 -13.94 18.03 3.80
CA ARG A 364 -14.72 19.26 4.01
C ARG A 364 -13.83 20.49 4.10
N SER A 365 -12.73 20.43 4.85
CA SER A 365 -11.77 21.53 4.96
C SER A 365 -11.16 21.89 3.60
N THR A 366 -10.71 20.90 2.82
CA THR A 366 -10.18 21.12 1.47
C THR A 366 -11.21 21.76 0.54
N VAL A 367 -12.47 21.30 0.58
CA VAL A 367 -13.56 21.89 -0.21
C VAL A 367 -13.76 23.35 0.17
N MET A 368 -13.82 23.69 1.46
CA MET A 368 -13.99 25.07 1.92
C MET A 368 -12.82 25.97 1.50
N ALA A 369 -11.57 25.50 1.62
CA ALA A 369 -10.39 26.22 1.15
C ALA A 369 -10.39 26.50 -0.36
N THR A 370 -11.04 25.65 -1.16
CA THR A 370 -11.10 25.83 -2.63
C THR A 370 -12.13 26.85 -3.11
N THR A 371 -13.05 27.30 -2.25
CA THR A 371 -14.07 28.32 -2.55
C THR A 371 -13.44 29.70 -2.77
N PRO A 372 -14.11 30.64 -3.46
CA PRO A 372 -13.61 32.02 -3.61
C PRO A 372 -13.30 32.69 -2.27
N ALA A 373 -14.23 32.58 -1.31
CA ALA A 373 -14.06 33.06 0.07
C ALA A 373 -12.85 32.40 0.76
N GLY A 374 -12.76 31.07 0.71
CA GLY A 374 -11.64 30.32 1.31
C GLY A 374 -10.28 30.69 0.73
N ARG A 375 -10.17 30.90 -0.59
CA ARG A 375 -8.92 31.35 -1.24
C ARG A 375 -8.53 32.76 -0.81
N MET A 376 -9.49 33.65 -0.68
CA MET A 376 -9.26 35.02 -0.23
C MET A 376 -8.78 35.03 1.22
N LEU A 377 -9.49 34.33 2.10
CA LEU A 377 -9.13 34.19 3.52
C LEU A 377 -7.77 33.53 3.70
N THR A 378 -7.41 32.52 2.89
CA THR A 378 -6.08 31.91 2.94
C THR A 378 -4.97 32.93 2.68
N ARG A 379 -5.17 33.82 1.70
CA ARG A 379 -4.21 34.89 1.40
C ARG A 379 -4.14 35.92 2.52
N GLN A 380 -5.28 36.36 3.05
CA GLN A 380 -5.34 37.32 4.15
C GLN A 380 -4.71 36.76 5.43
N LEU A 381 -4.92 35.47 5.73
CA LEU A 381 -4.30 34.82 6.89
C LEU A 381 -2.78 34.77 6.74
N GLN A 382 -2.29 34.35 5.56
CA GLN A 382 -0.86 34.33 5.27
C GLN A 382 -0.24 35.73 5.39
N GLN A 383 -0.93 36.74 4.87
CA GLN A 383 -0.51 38.13 5.00
C GLN A 383 -0.36 38.52 6.48
N MET A 384 -1.42 38.34 7.28
CA MET A 384 -1.40 38.68 8.71
C MET A 384 -0.35 37.89 9.52
N GLN A 385 -0.08 36.64 9.17
CA GLN A 385 0.95 35.84 9.85
C GLN A 385 2.38 36.24 9.45
N SER A 386 2.55 36.78 8.26
CA SER A 386 3.84 37.25 7.75
C SER A 386 4.16 38.69 8.10
N ASP A 387 3.13 39.47 8.46
CA ASP A 387 3.25 40.89 8.73
C ASP A 387 3.92 41.14 10.09
N LYS A 388 4.93 42.01 10.09
CA LYS A 388 5.66 42.42 11.31
C LYS A 388 5.19 43.76 11.84
N ASP A 389 4.39 44.48 11.08
CA ASP A 389 3.98 45.86 11.36
C ASP A 389 2.69 45.93 12.19
N ILE A 390 2.10 44.78 12.55
CA ILE A 390 0.90 44.67 13.39
C ILE A 390 1.28 44.13 14.79
N PRO A 391 1.87 44.95 15.67
CA PRO A 391 2.25 44.51 17.00
C PRO A 391 1.00 44.15 17.83
N GLY A 392 1.09 43.07 18.59
CA GLY A 392 0.04 42.72 19.56
C GLY A 392 -1.10 41.88 18.99
N ILE A 393 -1.05 41.42 17.74
CA ILE A 393 -2.08 40.56 17.15
C ILE A 393 -1.45 39.23 16.72
N SER A 394 -2.06 38.12 17.12
CA SER A 394 -1.73 36.78 16.61
C SER A 394 -3.00 36.08 16.14
N CYS A 395 -2.96 35.43 14.98
CA CYS A 395 -4.11 34.74 14.41
C CYS A 395 -3.74 33.36 13.83
N GLY A 396 -4.64 32.40 14.01
CA GLY A 396 -4.54 31.05 13.48
C GLY A 396 -5.91 30.49 13.12
N LEU A 397 -5.93 29.29 12.54
CA LEU A 397 -7.17 28.60 12.23
C LEU A 397 -7.66 27.83 13.45
N ALA A 398 -8.95 27.98 13.78
CA ALA A 398 -9.62 27.07 14.68
C ALA A 398 -9.98 25.78 13.91
N ASP A 399 -9.63 24.62 14.47
CA ASP A 399 -10.02 23.29 13.95
C ASP A 399 -9.65 22.98 12.49
N ASN A 400 -8.61 23.62 11.93
CA ASN A 400 -8.26 23.56 10.50
C ASN A 400 -9.43 23.96 9.56
N ASN A 401 -10.29 24.87 10.01
CA ASN A 401 -11.36 25.46 9.21
C ASN A 401 -10.99 26.89 8.80
N ILE A 402 -10.82 27.14 7.51
CA ILE A 402 -10.45 28.47 6.97
C ILE A 402 -11.47 29.57 7.29
N LEU A 403 -12.72 29.20 7.61
CA LEU A 403 -13.80 30.13 7.97
C LEU A 403 -13.85 30.45 9.47
N GLU A 404 -13.05 29.80 10.30
CA GLU A 404 -13.04 30.01 11.76
C GLU A 404 -11.62 30.33 12.21
N TRP A 405 -11.39 31.56 12.65
CA TRP A 405 -10.06 31.98 13.10
C TRP A 405 -10.06 32.19 14.61
N GLU A 406 -8.98 31.75 15.24
CA GLU A 406 -8.67 32.06 16.63
C GLU A 406 -7.68 33.22 16.64
N VAL A 407 -8.01 34.26 17.40
CA VAL A 407 -7.24 35.50 17.47
C VAL A 407 -6.86 35.77 18.92
N MET A 408 -5.58 36.08 19.13
CA MET A 408 -5.06 36.56 20.41
C MET A 408 -4.71 38.05 20.28
N LEU A 409 -5.37 38.88 21.08
CA LEU A 409 -5.10 40.32 21.17
C LEU A 409 -4.30 40.62 22.44
N MET A 410 -3.08 41.09 22.25
CA MET A 410 -2.15 41.54 23.29
C MET A 410 -2.19 43.07 23.29
N ILE A 411 -2.92 43.64 24.24
CA ILE A 411 -3.22 45.07 24.25
C ILE A 411 -2.03 45.85 24.79
N SER A 412 -1.51 46.80 24.01
CA SER A 412 -0.41 47.70 24.42
C SER A 412 -0.74 48.44 25.72
N ASP A 413 0.28 48.68 26.54
CA ASP A 413 0.17 49.44 27.79
C ASP A 413 -0.30 50.88 27.59
N ASP A 414 -0.16 51.42 26.36
CA ASP A 414 -0.65 52.75 25.98
C ASP A 414 -2.19 52.85 26.04
N VAL A 415 -2.90 51.71 25.93
CA VAL A 415 -4.35 51.67 26.07
C VAL A 415 -4.72 51.75 27.55
N LYS A 416 -5.02 52.96 28.02
CA LYS A 416 -5.19 53.34 29.44
C LYS A 416 -5.99 52.37 30.33
N LEU A 417 -7.01 51.69 29.79
CA LEU A 417 -7.90 50.82 30.57
C LEU A 417 -7.60 49.33 30.40
N TYR A 418 -7.38 48.87 29.16
CA TYR A 418 -7.23 47.47 28.80
C TYR A 418 -5.77 47.03 28.59
N GLY A 419 -4.82 47.96 28.66
CA GLY A 419 -3.39 47.71 28.46
C GLY A 419 -2.82 46.66 29.41
N GLY A 420 -1.98 45.79 28.84
CA GLY A 420 -1.41 44.61 29.48
C GLY A 420 -2.28 43.35 29.40
N GLY A 421 -3.49 43.43 28.85
CA GLY A 421 -4.43 42.30 28.75
C GLY A 421 -4.20 41.40 27.53
N PHE A 422 -4.51 40.11 27.69
CA PHE A 422 -4.42 39.07 26.64
C PHE A 422 -5.81 38.49 26.36
N PHE A 423 -6.51 39.04 25.36
CA PHE A 423 -7.91 38.69 25.10
C PHE A 423 -8.02 37.74 23.91
N ARG A 424 -8.55 36.54 24.17
CA ARG A 424 -8.81 35.55 23.14
C ARG A 424 -10.16 35.82 22.50
N ALA A 425 -10.19 35.80 21.18
CA ALA A 425 -11.38 36.00 20.39
C ALA A 425 -11.46 34.99 19.24
N ARG A 426 -12.68 34.76 18.78
CA ARG A 426 -12.99 33.94 17.61
C ARG A 426 -13.61 34.83 16.53
N LEU A 427 -13.11 34.68 15.31
CA LEU A 427 -13.62 35.36 14.12
C LEU A 427 -14.23 34.31 13.18
N SER A 428 -15.55 34.37 13.01
CA SER A 428 -16.32 33.41 12.22
C SER A 428 -16.77 34.06 10.92
N PHE A 429 -16.25 33.59 9.79
CA PHE A 429 -16.52 34.11 8.46
C PHE A 429 -17.70 33.40 7.81
N PRO A 430 -18.62 34.13 7.18
CA PRO A 430 -19.71 33.50 6.44
C PRO A 430 -19.21 32.97 5.09
N PRO A 431 -19.90 31.97 4.50
CA PRO A 431 -19.47 31.35 3.23
C PRO A 431 -19.51 32.30 2.02
N ASP A 432 -20.21 33.42 2.14
CA ASP A 432 -20.33 34.50 1.16
C ASP A 432 -19.36 35.68 1.43
N TYR A 433 -18.41 35.54 2.36
CA TYR A 433 -17.33 36.51 2.55
C TYR A 433 -16.60 36.79 1.21
N PRO A 434 -16.29 38.06 0.86
CA PRO A 434 -16.40 39.28 1.68
C PRO A 434 -17.72 40.08 1.53
N ILE A 435 -18.79 39.48 0.97
CA ILE A 435 -20.06 40.20 0.77
C ILE A 435 -20.71 40.51 2.12
N MET A 436 -20.73 39.53 3.03
CA MET A 436 -21.20 39.69 4.41
C MET A 436 -20.02 39.77 5.39
N PRO A 437 -20.15 40.55 6.49
CA PRO A 437 -19.11 40.66 7.50
C PRO A 437 -18.94 39.35 8.28
N PRO A 438 -17.74 39.10 8.83
CA PRO A 438 -17.57 38.07 9.86
C PRO A 438 -18.25 38.48 11.16
N LYS A 439 -18.41 37.51 12.07
CA LYS A 439 -18.76 37.76 13.47
C LYS A 439 -17.51 37.64 14.34
N MET A 440 -17.35 38.54 15.30
CA MET A 440 -16.28 38.47 16.28
C MET A 440 -16.85 38.27 17.68
N LYS A 441 -16.26 37.34 18.43
CA LYS A 441 -16.65 37.04 19.81
C LYS A 441 -15.42 36.87 20.68
N PHE A 442 -15.34 37.60 21.79
CA PHE A 442 -14.36 37.35 22.84
C PHE A 442 -14.72 36.07 23.60
N GLU A 443 -13.74 35.16 23.70
CA GLU A 443 -13.82 33.97 24.56
C GLU A 443 -13.32 34.29 25.97
N THR A 444 -12.32 35.18 26.09
CA THR A 444 -11.92 35.74 27.39
C THR A 444 -12.96 36.75 27.87
N PRO A 445 -13.43 36.68 29.14
CA PRO A 445 -14.35 37.66 29.69
C PRO A 445 -13.80 39.09 29.59
N ILE A 446 -14.60 40.01 29.04
CA ILE A 446 -14.24 41.42 28.88
C ILE A 446 -15.46 42.30 29.17
N PHE A 447 -15.24 43.40 29.89
CA PHE A 447 -16.29 44.34 30.27
C PHE A 447 -16.16 45.63 29.44
N HIS A 448 -17.05 45.86 28.47
CA HIS A 448 -16.94 46.99 27.54
C HIS A 448 -18.34 47.46 27.05
N PRO A 449 -18.60 48.76 26.82
CA PRO A 449 -19.88 49.27 26.31
C PRO A 449 -20.35 48.65 24.99
N ASN A 450 -19.42 48.39 24.06
CA ASN A 450 -19.69 47.82 22.74
C ASN A 450 -19.50 46.28 22.63
N ILE A 451 -19.41 45.57 23.77
CA ILE A 451 -19.31 44.10 23.80
C ILE A 451 -20.46 43.54 24.62
N TYR A 452 -21.26 42.64 24.02
CA TYR A 452 -22.37 42.00 24.69
C TYR A 452 -21.88 41.11 25.86
N PRO A 453 -22.71 40.83 26.88
CA PRO A 453 -22.35 39.92 27.97
C PRO A 453 -21.96 38.51 27.52
N ASN A 454 -22.40 38.08 26.33
CA ASN A 454 -22.02 36.80 25.73
C ASN A 454 -20.63 36.83 25.04
N GLY A 455 -19.98 37.99 24.95
CA GLY A 455 -18.68 38.22 24.32
C GLY A 455 -18.74 38.73 22.87
N GLU A 456 -19.93 38.82 22.25
CA GLU A 456 -20.06 39.29 20.87
C GLU A 456 -19.73 40.78 20.75
N VAL A 457 -18.95 41.14 19.74
CA VAL A 457 -18.51 42.52 19.48
C VAL A 457 -19.52 43.22 18.58
N CYS A 458 -19.93 44.43 18.97
CA CYS A 458 -20.91 45.25 18.24
C CYS A 458 -20.27 46.58 17.82
N ILE A 459 -19.72 46.63 16.61
CA ILE A 459 -19.14 47.84 16.00
C ILE A 459 -19.58 47.96 14.55
N SER A 460 -19.68 49.19 14.04
CA SER A 460 -20.24 49.51 12.73
C SER A 460 -19.62 48.69 11.58
N ILE A 461 -18.29 48.48 11.60
CA ILE A 461 -17.58 47.68 10.57
C ILE A 461 -18.06 46.22 10.50
N LEU A 462 -18.68 45.68 11.55
CA LEU A 462 -19.25 44.33 11.57
C LEU A 462 -20.76 44.30 11.26
N HIS A 463 -21.39 45.45 11.07
CA HIS A 463 -22.79 45.54 10.68
C HIS A 463 -22.94 45.28 9.16
N PRO A 464 -23.94 44.50 8.73
CA PRO A 464 -24.24 44.28 7.31
C PRO A 464 -24.41 45.60 6.55
N PRO A 465 -24.17 45.62 5.22
CA PRO A 465 -24.19 46.84 4.40
C PRO A 465 -25.59 47.47 4.19
N GLU A 466 -26.59 47.13 5.00
CA GLU A 466 -27.96 47.65 4.91
C GLU A 466 -28.04 49.12 5.40
N GLU A 467 -29.02 49.87 4.88
CA GLU A 467 -29.30 51.22 5.41
C GLU A 467 -29.83 51.11 6.84
N ASP A 468 -29.24 51.90 7.75
CA ASP A 468 -29.73 51.97 9.12
C ASP A 468 -31.18 52.42 9.14
N LYS A 469 -32.05 51.61 9.73
CA LYS A 469 -33.43 52.01 9.95
C LYS A 469 -33.54 53.25 10.85
N TYR A 470 -32.56 53.47 11.73
CA TYR A 470 -32.59 54.53 12.73
C TYR A 470 -31.61 55.69 12.43
N GLY A 471 -30.82 55.58 11.36
CA GLY A 471 -29.94 56.65 10.87
C GLY A 471 -28.76 57.00 11.78
N TYR A 472 -28.32 56.11 12.66
CA TYR A 472 -27.20 56.38 13.58
C TYR A 472 -25.83 56.25 12.91
N GLU A 473 -25.70 55.39 11.89
CA GLU A 473 -24.42 55.15 11.20
C GLU A 473 -24.54 55.39 9.70
N SER A 474 -23.50 55.99 9.11
CA SER A 474 -23.37 56.16 7.67
C SER A 474 -23.11 54.80 7.00
N ALA A 475 -23.61 54.60 5.78
CA ALA A 475 -23.30 53.41 4.99
C ALA A 475 -21.79 53.22 4.75
N ALA A 476 -21.00 54.31 4.80
CA ALA A 476 -19.54 54.27 4.67
C ALA A 476 -18.82 53.72 5.92
N GLU A 477 -19.48 53.74 7.09
CA GLU A 477 -18.93 53.25 8.36
C GLU A 477 -19.26 51.76 8.60
N ARG A 478 -20.13 51.20 7.77
CA ARG A 478 -20.55 49.79 7.80
C ARG A 478 -19.60 48.87 7.04
N TRP A 479 -19.86 47.57 7.12
CA TRP A 479 -19.11 46.57 6.36
C TRP A 479 -19.10 46.90 4.87
N SER A 480 -17.91 46.81 4.27
CA SER A 480 -17.76 46.79 2.82
C SER A 480 -16.77 45.69 2.42
N PRO A 481 -16.90 45.09 1.21
CA PRO A 481 -16.01 44.03 0.76
C PRO A 481 -14.52 44.38 0.65
N VAL A 482 -14.16 45.66 0.82
CA VAL A 482 -12.78 46.16 0.83
C VAL A 482 -12.11 45.92 2.19
N GLN A 483 -12.90 45.77 3.26
CA GLN A 483 -12.39 45.55 4.61
C GLN A 483 -11.77 44.16 4.76
N THR A 484 -10.73 44.07 5.58
CA THR A 484 -9.96 42.85 5.83
C THR A 484 -10.06 42.43 7.30
N PRO A 485 -9.70 41.18 7.65
CA PRO A 485 -9.62 40.78 9.05
C PRO A 485 -8.69 41.68 9.86
N GLU A 486 -7.61 42.19 9.25
CA GLU A 486 -6.73 43.18 9.86
C GLU A 486 -7.45 44.49 10.19
N THR A 487 -8.21 45.08 9.25
CA THR A 487 -8.93 46.34 9.52
C THR A 487 -10.01 46.18 10.60
N ILE A 488 -10.62 45.00 10.69
CA ILE A 488 -11.53 44.65 11.79
C ILE A 488 -10.79 44.69 13.13
N LEU A 489 -9.66 44.00 13.25
CA LEU A 489 -8.95 43.90 14.54
C LEU A 489 -8.35 45.24 14.97
N LEU A 490 -7.86 46.05 14.03
CA LEU A 490 -7.43 47.42 14.31
C LEU A 490 -8.61 48.29 14.82
N SER A 491 -9.80 48.12 14.23
CA SER A 491 -11.01 48.80 14.69
C SER A 491 -11.40 48.38 16.12
N VAL A 492 -11.21 47.10 16.46
CA VAL A 492 -11.45 46.59 17.82
C VAL A 492 -10.46 47.16 18.83
N ILE A 493 -9.17 47.27 18.48
CA ILE A 493 -8.17 47.91 19.35
C ILE A 493 -8.48 49.40 19.56
N SER A 494 -8.90 50.10 18.49
CA SER A 494 -9.36 51.49 18.57
C SER A 494 -10.58 51.64 19.48
N MET A 495 -11.57 50.76 19.33
CA MET A 495 -12.77 50.71 20.19
C MET A 495 -12.41 50.54 21.67
N LEU A 496 -11.43 49.68 22.01
CA LEU A 496 -10.98 49.50 23.40
C LEU A 496 -10.35 50.78 23.99
N SER A 497 -9.80 51.65 23.13
CA SER A 497 -9.21 52.92 23.56
C SER A 497 -10.28 54.00 23.79
N SER A 498 -11.28 54.05 22.91
CA SER A 498 -12.36 55.05 22.92
C SER A 498 -13.72 54.37 22.71
N PRO A 499 -14.42 53.96 23.79
CA PRO A 499 -15.74 53.34 23.69
C PRO A 499 -16.77 54.27 23.06
N ASN A 500 -17.65 53.74 22.20
CA ASN A 500 -18.79 54.48 21.66
C ASN A 500 -20.01 54.31 22.58
N ASP A 501 -20.54 55.40 23.12
CA ASP A 501 -21.67 55.43 24.06
C ASP A 501 -23.02 55.80 23.41
N GLU A 502 -23.06 56.07 22.11
CA GLU A 502 -24.30 56.40 21.38
C GLU A 502 -25.21 55.18 21.17
N SER A 503 -24.62 53.98 21.01
CA SER A 503 -25.36 52.71 20.82
C SER A 503 -24.65 51.54 21.52
N PRO A 504 -24.74 51.45 22.86
CA PRO A 504 -24.01 50.44 23.63
C PRO A 504 -24.69 49.05 23.58
N ALA A 505 -23.89 48.02 23.33
CA ALA A 505 -24.30 46.61 23.46
C ALA A 505 -24.44 46.16 24.93
N ASN A 506 -23.70 46.80 25.83
CA ASN A 506 -23.76 46.57 27.27
C ASN A 506 -24.16 47.85 28.00
N VAL A 507 -25.44 47.93 28.34
CA VAL A 507 -26.06 49.09 29.01
C VAL A 507 -25.43 49.37 30.37
N GLU A 508 -25.04 48.35 31.12
CA GLU A 508 -24.40 48.52 32.42
C GLU A 508 -23.01 49.15 32.27
N ALA A 509 -22.20 48.62 31.34
CA ALA A 509 -20.88 49.15 31.03
C ALA A 509 -20.96 50.61 30.55
N ALA A 510 -21.94 50.95 29.71
CA ALA A 510 -22.15 52.31 29.23
C ALA A 510 -22.65 53.27 30.31
N ARG A 511 -23.47 52.80 31.26
CA ARG A 511 -23.87 53.61 32.42
C ARG A 511 -22.66 53.90 33.32
N LEU A 512 -21.89 52.88 33.66
CA LEU A 512 -20.68 53.06 34.49
C LEU A 512 -19.64 53.94 33.80
N TRP A 513 -19.48 53.82 32.47
CA TRP A 513 -18.61 54.70 31.68
C TRP A 513 -18.95 56.18 31.86
N ARG A 514 -20.25 56.53 31.88
CA ARG A 514 -20.74 57.92 32.00
C ARG A 514 -20.82 58.42 33.44
N GLU A 515 -21.33 57.59 34.35
CA GLU A 515 -21.71 58.00 35.71
C GLU A 515 -20.65 57.67 36.76
N ASP A 516 -19.89 56.57 36.60
CA ASP A 516 -18.86 56.14 37.55
C ASP A 516 -17.62 55.55 36.87
N PRO A 517 -16.73 56.40 36.31
CA PRO A 517 -15.52 55.96 35.64
C PRO A 517 -14.54 55.19 36.55
N LYS A 518 -14.64 55.35 37.88
CA LYS A 518 -13.77 54.65 38.83
C LYS A 518 -14.18 53.18 38.96
N GLU A 519 -15.47 52.92 39.14
CA GLU A 519 -15.99 51.55 39.17
C GLU A 519 -15.85 50.87 37.80
N PHE A 520 -16.07 51.60 36.71
CA PHE A 520 -15.78 51.10 35.36
C PHE A 520 -14.33 50.62 35.23
N LYS A 521 -13.36 51.48 35.59
CA LYS A 521 -11.93 51.15 35.57
C LYS A 521 -11.61 49.94 36.44
N LYS A 522 -12.23 49.82 37.63
CA LYS A 522 -12.01 48.69 38.54
C LYS A 522 -12.44 47.36 37.91
N ARG A 523 -13.61 47.32 37.26
CA ARG A 523 -14.12 46.12 36.58
C ARG A 523 -13.28 45.75 35.37
N VAL A 524 -12.92 46.72 34.53
CA VAL A 524 -12.02 46.48 33.38
C VAL A 524 -10.68 45.92 33.82
N ARG A 525 -10.06 46.52 34.86
CA ARG A 525 -8.78 46.04 35.39
C ARG A 525 -8.87 44.65 36.03
N LYS A 526 -10.06 44.23 36.49
CA LYS A 526 -10.30 42.84 36.91
C LYS A 526 -10.22 41.89 35.70
N CYS A 527 -10.92 42.20 34.61
CA CYS A 527 -10.86 41.40 33.37
C CYS A 527 -9.43 41.31 32.81
N VAL A 528 -8.63 42.38 32.90
CA VAL A 528 -7.22 42.35 32.48
C VAL A 528 -6.40 41.33 33.30
N ARG A 529 -6.56 41.30 34.63
CA ARG A 529 -5.88 40.31 35.49
C ARG A 529 -6.35 38.88 35.20
N GLU A 530 -7.66 38.69 35.06
CA GLU A 530 -8.24 37.38 34.69
C GLU A 530 -7.72 36.88 33.34
N SER A 531 -7.49 37.79 32.38
CA SER A 531 -6.92 37.46 31.07
C SER A 531 -5.48 36.93 31.13
N LEU A 532 -4.75 37.28 32.19
CA LEU A 532 -3.39 36.81 32.47
C LEU A 532 -3.36 35.51 33.28
N GLY A 533 -4.52 35.01 33.73
CA GLY A 533 -4.59 33.84 34.62
C GLY A 533 -4.28 34.16 36.09
N GLU A 534 -4.31 35.44 36.49
CA GLU A 534 -4.18 35.86 37.89
C GLU A 534 -5.58 35.96 38.52
N GLU A 535 -5.83 35.19 39.60
CA GLU A 535 -7.11 35.20 40.35
C GLU A 535 -7.36 36.48 41.16
#